data_AF-A0A9N9JTY4-F1
#
_entry.id   AF-A0A9N9JTY4-F1
#
_cell.length_a   1.000
_cell.length_b   1.000
_cell.length_c   1.000
_cell.angle_alpha   90.00
_cell.angle_beta   90.00
_cell.angle_gamma   90.00
#
_symmetry.space_group_name_H-M   'P 1'
#
loop_
_entity.id
_entity.type
_entity.pdbx_description
1 polymer ?
#
loop_
_entity_poly.entity_id
_entity_poly.type
_entity_poly.pdbx_seq_one_letter_code
_entity_poly.pdbx_strand_id
1 'polypeptide(L)'
;GVLKGELQYGTAFGGSKVEDMSPRAVLTRQPTEGRSRDGGLRLGEMERDCLVGYGASMLLMERLMISSDQFDVHVCEQCGLIGKHMVTMQMPYAAKLLFQELQ
;
A
#
# COMPACT_ATOMS: atom_id res chain seq x y z
N GLY A 1 -9.99 11.75 16.00
CA GLY A 1 -10.83 12.80 16.62
C GLY A 1 -10.05 14.10 16.59
N VAL A 2 -10.68 15.25 16.41
CA VAL A 2 -9.94 16.49 16.09
C VAL A 2 -9.26 17.07 17.33
N LEU A 3 -7.93 17.03 17.33
CA LEU A 3 -7.06 17.84 18.18
C LEU A 3 -6.12 18.61 17.24
N LYS A 4 -5.89 19.91 17.50
CA LYS A 4 -5.14 20.85 16.64
C LYS A 4 -5.71 21.10 15.23
N GLY A 5 -7.00 20.85 15.00
CA GLY A 5 -7.72 21.32 13.80
C GLY A 5 -7.57 20.46 12.53
N GLU A 6 -6.66 19.48 12.51
CA GLU A 6 -6.54 18.53 11.40
C GLU A 6 -7.53 17.35 11.54
N LEU A 7 -8.11 16.91 10.42
CA LEU A 7 -9.04 15.78 10.37
C LEU A 7 -8.30 14.43 10.38
N GLN A 8 -7.64 14.13 11.49
CA GLN A 8 -7.04 12.82 11.72
C GLN A 8 -8.13 11.76 11.91
N TYR A 9 -8.37 10.96 10.87
CA TYR A 9 -9.03 9.65 11.05
C TYR A 9 -8.12 8.79 11.93
N GLY A 10 -8.66 8.28 13.04
CA GLY A 10 -7.95 7.26 13.81
C GLY A 10 -8.10 5.93 13.11
N THR A 11 -7.04 5.13 13.02
CA THR A 11 -7.17 3.74 12.58
C THR A 11 -7.84 2.91 13.66
N ALA A 12 -8.53 1.83 13.28
CA ALA A 12 -9.28 0.98 14.22
C ALA A 12 -8.39 0.29 15.30
N PHE A 13 -7.06 0.38 15.15
CA PHE A 13 -6.06 -0.16 16.06
C PHE A 13 -5.35 0.90 16.92
N GLY A 14 -5.82 2.15 16.88
CA GLY A 14 -5.36 3.22 17.78
C GLY A 14 -4.16 4.05 17.31
N GLY A 15 -3.79 3.97 16.04
CA GLY A 15 -2.77 4.86 15.43
C GLY A 15 -3.34 6.20 14.97
N SER A 16 -2.52 7.24 14.95
CA SER A 16 -2.86 8.54 14.35
C SER A 16 -2.43 8.61 12.88
N LYS A 17 -3.24 9.27 12.04
CA LYS A 17 -3.03 9.39 10.57
C LYS A 17 -1.82 10.22 10.12
N VAL A 18 -0.93 10.58 11.05
CA VAL A 18 0.33 11.28 10.79
C VAL A 18 1.53 10.44 11.26
N GLU A 19 1.36 9.65 12.32
CA GLU A 19 2.35 8.65 12.76
C GLU A 19 2.35 7.40 11.87
N ASP A 20 1.18 7.03 11.30
CA ASP A 20 1.05 5.90 10.35
C ASP A 20 1.90 6.06 9.06
N MET A 21 2.42 7.26 8.76
CA MET A 21 3.44 7.51 7.71
C MET A 21 4.85 7.14 8.19
N SER A 22 4.97 5.92 8.72
CA SER A 22 6.21 5.26 9.12
C SER A 22 7.29 5.34 8.03
N PRO A 23 8.59 5.42 8.39
CA PRO A 23 9.68 5.37 7.40
C PRO A 23 9.53 4.16 6.48
N ARG A 24 9.50 4.44 5.17
CA ARG A 24 9.32 3.43 4.12
C ARG A 24 10.63 2.72 3.81
N ALA A 25 10.60 1.40 3.62
CA ALA A 25 11.76 0.64 3.21
C ALA A 25 12.25 1.06 1.81
N VAL A 26 13.54 1.31 1.64
CA VAL A 26 14.11 1.85 0.38
C VAL A 26 13.83 0.94 -0.83
N LEU A 27 13.84 -0.37 -0.63
CA LEU A 27 13.65 -1.37 -1.69
C LEU A 27 12.18 -1.50 -2.13
N THR A 28 11.24 -1.69 -1.19
CA THR A 28 9.83 -2.00 -1.49
C THR A 28 8.89 -0.80 -1.39
N ARG A 29 9.33 0.32 -0.81
CA ARG A 29 8.54 1.54 -0.52
C ARG A 29 7.33 1.34 0.42
N GLN A 30 7.20 0.17 1.02
CA GLN A 30 6.21 -0.15 2.03
C GLN A 30 6.66 0.38 3.42
N PRO A 31 5.73 0.65 4.35
CA PRO A 31 6.05 0.99 5.74
C PRO A 31 7.00 -0.04 6.38
N THR A 32 7.95 0.40 7.22
CA THR A 32 8.83 -0.55 7.90
C THR A 32 8.10 -1.37 8.96
N GLU A 33 8.52 -2.62 9.13
CA GLU A 33 7.99 -3.51 10.16
C GLU A 33 8.56 -3.18 11.55
N GLY A 34 7.72 -3.32 12.58
CA GLY A 34 8.13 -3.37 13.97
C GLY A 34 7.88 -2.10 14.78
N ARG A 35 7.16 -2.27 15.91
CA ARG A 35 6.77 -1.18 16.82
C ARG A 35 7.93 -0.33 17.35
N SER A 36 9.15 -0.87 17.40
CA SER A 36 10.37 -0.15 17.83
C SER A 36 10.94 0.82 16.79
N ARG A 37 10.30 0.96 15.62
CA ARG A 37 10.65 1.91 14.55
C ARG A 37 9.46 2.78 14.13
N ASP A 38 8.44 2.86 15.00
CA ASP A 38 7.11 3.38 14.66
C ASP A 38 6.57 2.70 13.40
N GLY A 39 6.82 1.39 13.31
CA GLY A 39 6.47 0.53 12.18
C GLY A 39 4.98 0.19 12.13
N GLY A 40 4.44 0.10 10.92
CA GLY A 40 3.04 -0.25 10.69
C GLY A 40 2.70 -1.67 11.13
N LEU A 41 1.42 -1.91 11.50
CA LEU A 41 0.92 -3.26 11.75
C LEU A 41 0.80 -4.01 10.42
N ARG A 42 1.47 -5.16 10.31
CA ARG A 42 1.40 -6.04 9.13
C ARG A 42 0.03 -6.71 9.05
N LEU A 43 -0.65 -6.54 7.91
CA LEU A 43 -1.72 -7.45 7.48
C LEU A 43 -1.08 -8.72 6.92
N GLY A 44 -1.39 -9.86 7.52
CA GLY A 44 -0.97 -11.18 7.04
C GLY A 44 -1.99 -11.80 6.09
N GLU A 45 -1.70 -13.04 5.72
CA GLU A 45 -2.56 -13.82 4.82
C GLU A 45 -3.87 -14.23 5.50
N MET A 46 -3.82 -14.53 6.81
CA MET A 46 -5.01 -14.88 7.59
C MET A 46 -6.00 -13.72 7.67
N GLU A 47 -5.51 -12.49 7.88
CA GLU A 47 -6.34 -11.29 7.93
C GLU A 47 -6.91 -10.94 6.54
N ARG A 48 -6.11 -11.09 5.48
CA ARG A 48 -6.56 -10.99 4.08
C ARG A 48 -7.73 -11.95 3.83
N ASP A 49 -7.55 -13.22 4.16
CA ASP A 49 -8.52 -14.29 3.84
C ASP A 49 -9.80 -14.15 4.68
N CYS A 50 -9.68 -13.67 5.93
CA CYS A 50 -10.84 -13.24 6.73
C CYS A 50 -11.62 -12.12 6.02
N LEU A 51 -10.95 -11.06 5.57
CA LEU A 51 -11.60 -9.93 4.89
C LEU A 51 -12.22 -10.31 3.54
N VAL A 52 -11.65 -11.29 2.83
CA VAL A 52 -12.27 -11.90 1.64
C VAL A 52 -13.56 -12.63 2.03
N GLY A 53 -13.54 -13.42 3.11
CA GLY A 53 -14.73 -14.10 3.65
C GLY A 53 -15.84 -13.14 4.09
N TYR A 54 -15.51 -11.96 4.60
CA TYR A 54 -16.47 -10.88 4.91
C TYR A 54 -16.95 -10.10 3.67
N GLY A 55 -16.42 -10.37 2.47
CA GLY A 55 -16.74 -9.62 1.25
C GLY A 55 -16.20 -8.18 1.23
N ALA A 56 -15.26 -7.84 2.11
CA ALA A 56 -14.77 -6.48 2.34
C ALA A 56 -13.74 -6.02 1.28
N SER A 57 -14.03 -6.25 0.00
CA SER A 57 -13.12 -6.05 -1.14
C SER A 57 -12.57 -4.63 -1.26
N MET A 58 -13.39 -3.61 -0.96
CA MET A 58 -12.96 -2.21 -1.00
C MET A 58 -11.98 -1.86 0.13
N LEU A 59 -12.12 -2.47 1.31
CA LEU A 59 -11.20 -2.31 2.43
C LEU A 59 -9.89 -3.06 2.19
N LEU A 60 -9.96 -4.25 1.58
CA LEU A 60 -8.78 -4.96 1.08
C LEU A 60 -7.98 -4.11 0.09
N MET A 61 -8.66 -3.47 -0.87
CA MET A 61 -8.03 -2.58 -1.85
C MET A 61 -7.43 -1.32 -1.20
N GLU A 62 -8.15 -0.67 -0.26
CA GLU A 62 -7.63 0.46 0.50
C GLU A 62 -6.33 0.07 1.23
N ARG A 63 -6.32 -1.09 1.89
CA ARG A 63 -5.20 -1.52 2.74
C ARG A 63 -4.00 -2.07 1.98
N LEU A 64 -4.23 -2.96 1.02
CA LEU A 64 -3.16 -3.64 0.29
C LEU A 64 -2.55 -2.80 -0.83
N MET A 65 -3.24 -1.77 -1.32
CA MET A 65 -2.73 -0.88 -2.38
C MET A 65 -2.62 0.56 -1.90
N ILE A 66 -3.74 1.22 -1.58
CA ILE A 66 -3.82 2.68 -1.42
C ILE A 66 -2.98 3.17 -0.22
N SER A 67 -3.10 2.54 0.95
CA SER A 67 -2.32 2.94 2.14
C SER A 67 -0.90 2.39 2.16
N SER A 68 -0.59 1.36 1.36
CA SER A 68 0.68 0.64 1.42
C SER A 68 1.71 1.19 0.43
N ASP A 69 1.59 0.85 -0.85
CA ASP A 69 2.61 1.09 -1.87
C ASP A 69 2.06 1.46 -3.26
N GLN A 70 0.89 2.11 -3.32
CA GLN A 70 0.32 2.70 -4.53
C GLN A 70 1.37 3.48 -5.34
N PHE A 71 1.53 3.10 -6.61
CA PHE A 71 2.49 3.70 -7.52
C PHE A 71 1.92 3.76 -8.95
N ASP A 72 2.16 4.88 -9.64
CA ASP A 72 1.74 5.07 -11.03
C ASP A 72 2.81 4.51 -11.98
N VAL A 73 2.38 3.62 -12.88
CA VAL A 73 3.26 2.91 -13.81
C VAL A 73 2.81 3.18 -15.24
N HIS A 74 3.77 3.46 -16.12
CA HIS A 74 3.52 3.55 -17.55
C HIS A 74 3.65 2.17 -18.20
N VAL A 75 2.64 1.75 -18.95
CA VAL A 75 2.56 0.44 -19.62
C VAL A 75 2.26 0.61 -21.11
N CYS A 76 2.98 -0.13 -21.94
CA CYS A 76 2.85 -0.14 -23.40
C CYS A 76 1.64 -0.96 -23.87
N GLU A 77 0.61 -0.34 -24.46
CA GLU A 77 -0.56 -1.08 -24.98
C GLU A 77 -0.21 -2.14 -26.02
N GLN A 78 0.75 -1.85 -26.91
CA GLN A 78 1.14 -2.74 -28.00
C GLN A 78 2.05 -3.91 -27.56
N CYS A 79 2.70 -3.79 -26.40
CA CYS A 79 3.79 -4.69 -26.02
C CYS A 79 3.75 -5.19 -24.57
N GLY A 80 2.81 -4.75 -23.75
CA GLY A 80 2.62 -5.17 -22.35
C GLY A 80 3.73 -4.75 -21.36
N LEU A 81 4.89 -4.35 -21.87
CA LEU A 81 6.06 -3.99 -21.08
C LEU A 81 5.88 -2.67 -20.32
N ILE A 82 6.47 -2.62 -19.14
CA ILE A 82 6.60 -1.40 -18.31
C ILE A 82 7.60 -0.45 -19.00
N GLY A 83 7.14 0.73 -19.40
CA GLY A 83 7.93 1.65 -20.21
C GLY A 83 7.17 2.93 -20.55
N LYS A 84 7.84 3.92 -21.17
CA LYS A 84 7.31 5.29 -21.34
C LYS A 84 6.08 5.44 -22.26
N HIS A 85 5.51 4.37 -22.80
CA HIS A 85 4.48 4.43 -23.85
C HIS A 85 3.04 4.48 -23.31
N MET A 86 2.70 5.69 -22.85
CA MET A 86 1.36 6.31 -22.88
C MET A 86 0.26 5.88 -21.89
N VAL A 87 0.07 4.61 -21.50
CA VAL A 87 -0.98 4.29 -20.50
C VAL A 87 -0.45 4.37 -19.08
N THR A 88 -1.03 5.26 -18.27
CA THR A 88 -0.85 5.29 -16.80
C THR A 88 -1.78 4.31 -16.12
N MET A 89 -1.22 3.28 -15.48
CA MET A 89 -1.95 2.34 -14.63
C MET A 89 -1.45 2.45 -13.18
N GLN A 90 -2.37 2.49 -12.22
CA GLN A 90 -2.01 2.41 -10.81
C GLN A 90 -1.81 0.95 -10.41
N MET A 91 -0.68 0.62 -9.79
CA MET A 91 -0.38 -0.72 -9.26
C MET A 91 0.46 -0.62 -7.97
N PRO A 92 0.43 -1.63 -7.07
CA PRO A 92 1.33 -1.66 -5.92
C PRO A 92 2.79 -1.77 -6.39
N TYR A 93 3.68 -0.98 -5.77
CA TYR A 93 5.10 -0.93 -6.12
C TYR A 93 5.78 -2.31 -6.02
N ALA A 94 5.35 -3.17 -5.09
CA ALA A 94 5.84 -4.55 -5.01
C ALA A 94 5.54 -5.39 -6.27
N ALA A 95 4.39 -5.22 -6.91
CA ALA A 95 4.09 -5.89 -8.18
C ALA A 95 4.98 -5.34 -9.32
N LYS A 96 5.16 -4.01 -9.35
CA LYS A 96 6.08 -3.35 -10.29
C LYS A 96 7.52 -3.83 -10.12
N LEU A 97 7.99 -4.07 -8.89
CA LEU A 97 9.29 -4.67 -8.62
C LEU A 97 9.34 -6.12 -9.10
N LEU A 98 8.34 -6.94 -8.77
CA LEU A 98 8.25 -8.35 -9.18
C LEU A 98 8.29 -8.53 -10.72
N PHE A 99 7.67 -7.63 -11.49
CA PHE A 99 7.77 -7.64 -12.95
C PHE A 99 9.18 -7.24 -13.48
N GLN A 100 10.01 -6.57 -12.68
CA GLN A 100 11.40 -6.26 -13.05
C GLN A 100 12.39 -7.37 -12.65
N GLU A 101 12.12 -8.12 -11.57
CA GLU A 101 12.97 -9.25 -11.15
C GLU A 101 12.69 -10.54 -11.95
N LEU A 102 11.62 -10.58 -12.74
CA LEU A 102 11.22 -11.70 -13.60
C LEU A 102 11.62 -11.55 -15.08
N GLN A 103 12.35 -10.49 -15.45
CA GLN A 103 12.69 -10.12 -16.84
C GLN A 103 14.19 -10.30 -17.15
#